data_AF-A0A9D4J965-F1
#
_entry.id   AF-A0A9D4J965-F1
#
_cell.length_a   1.000
_cell.length_b   1.000
_cell.length_c   1.000
_cell.angle_alpha   90.00
_cell.angle_beta   90.00
_cell.angle_gamma   90.00
#
_symmetry.space_group_name_H-M   'P 1'
#
loop_
_entity.id
_entity.type
_entity.pdbx_description
1 polymer ?
#
loop_
_entity_poly.entity_id
_entity_poly.type
_entity_poly.pdbx_seq_one_letter_code
_entity_poly.pdbx_strand_id
1 'polypeptide(L)'
;MTKHNISGYPDSGDSNKATIIGICELADREFIIADSFNKKVKLLDDSFKVVSHLTFPSTPRQMCNVSAYSVALIFDDRDLNFIRVNGQGIIVERIITFKHFCYGIGYHNDDIFVTGANEIYCYSIEGLCKHKISIAQGMF
;
A
#
# COMPACT_ATOMS: atom_id res chain seq x y z
N MET A 1 0.17 -36.04 -16.53
CA MET A 1 -0.30 -34.65 -16.32
C MET A 1 -0.44 -34.43 -14.83
N THR A 2 0.60 -33.89 -14.22
CA THR A 2 0.70 -33.76 -12.76
C THR A 2 0.02 -32.45 -12.36
N LYS A 3 -1.04 -32.53 -11.55
CA LYS A 3 -1.67 -31.35 -10.95
C LYS A 3 -0.69 -30.77 -9.93
N HIS A 4 -0.22 -29.55 -10.18
CA HIS A 4 0.52 -28.78 -9.18
C HIS A 4 -0.48 -28.30 -8.12
N ASN A 5 -0.51 -29.00 -6.97
CA ASN A 5 -1.16 -28.49 -5.76
C ASN A 5 -0.35 -27.30 -5.25
N ILE A 6 -0.80 -26.08 -5.54
CA ILE A 6 -0.32 -24.88 -4.87
C ILE A 6 -1.03 -24.82 -3.52
N SER A 7 -0.54 -25.57 -2.54
CA SER A 7 -0.95 -25.38 -1.15
C SER A 7 -0.05 -24.33 -0.52
N GLY A 8 -0.37 -23.06 -0.75
CA GLY A 8 0.04 -21.99 0.16
C GLY A 8 -0.76 -22.17 1.43
N TYR A 9 -0.14 -22.72 2.48
CA TYR A 9 -0.78 -22.76 3.79
C TYR A 9 -1.11 -21.32 4.21
N PRO A 10 -2.31 -21.03 4.73
CA PRO A 10 -2.59 -19.74 5.33
C PRO A 10 -1.57 -19.51 6.44
N ASP A 11 -0.88 -18.38 6.37
CA ASP A 11 -0.06 -17.90 7.48
C ASP A 11 -0.96 -17.83 8.72
N SER A 12 -0.50 -18.30 9.89
CA SER A 12 -1.37 -18.45 11.06
C SER A 12 -2.18 -17.17 11.33
N GLY A 13 -3.51 -17.26 11.23
CA GLY A 13 -4.43 -16.13 11.40
C GLY A 13 -4.99 -15.50 10.10
N ASP A 14 -4.58 -15.94 8.92
CA ASP A 14 -5.28 -15.59 7.68
C ASP A 14 -6.64 -16.28 7.61
N SER A 15 -7.64 -15.54 7.15
CA SER A 15 -8.90 -16.15 6.75
C SER A 15 -8.75 -16.86 5.40
N ASN A 16 -9.69 -17.76 5.09
CA ASN A 16 -9.74 -18.44 3.78
C ASN A 16 -10.06 -17.50 2.60
N LYS A 17 -10.13 -16.18 2.83
CA LYS A 17 -10.37 -15.16 1.81
C LYS A 17 -9.26 -14.12 1.87
N ALA A 18 -8.77 -13.71 0.71
CA ALA A 18 -7.86 -12.60 0.57
C ALA A 18 -8.47 -11.58 -0.39
N THR A 19 -8.27 -10.30 -0.09
CA THR A 19 -8.64 -9.20 -1.00
C THR A 19 -7.40 -8.37 -1.24
N ILE A 20 -6.68 -8.69 -2.30
CA ILE A 20 -5.46 -7.95 -2.67
C ILE A 20 -5.87 -6.67 -3.39
N ILE A 21 -5.57 -5.53 -2.76
CA ILE A 21 -5.93 -4.19 -3.25
C ILE A 21 -4.76 -3.46 -3.93
N GLY A 22 -3.55 -4.01 -3.79
CA GLY A 22 -2.34 -3.43 -4.36
C GLY A 22 -1.19 -4.42 -4.28
N ILE A 23 -0.31 -4.31 -5.27
CA ILE A 23 0.98 -4.99 -5.36
C ILE A 23 2.02 -3.99 -5.85
N CYS A 24 3.22 -4.06 -5.31
CA CYS A 24 4.38 -3.32 -5.79
C CYS A 24 5.57 -4.27 -5.88
N GLU A 25 6.27 -4.24 -7.01
CA GLU A 25 7.60 -4.84 -7.10
C GLU A 25 8.59 -3.92 -6.38
N LEU A 26 9.49 -4.52 -5.63
CA LEU A 26 10.60 -3.89 -4.92
C LEU A 26 11.92 -4.31 -5.57
N ALA A 27 13.04 -3.91 -4.98
CA ALA A 27 14.36 -4.42 -5.36
C ALA A 27 14.42 -5.96 -5.23
N ASP A 28 15.43 -6.54 -5.86
CA ASP A 28 15.74 -7.98 -5.73
C ASP A 28 14.59 -8.93 -6.12
N ARG A 29 13.63 -8.43 -6.91
CA ARG A 29 12.41 -9.14 -7.37
C ARG A 29 11.51 -9.58 -6.21
N GLU A 30 11.58 -8.88 -5.09
CA GLU A 30 10.60 -9.03 -4.03
C GLU A 30 9.31 -8.28 -4.37
N PHE A 31 8.20 -8.74 -3.83
CA PHE A 31 6.90 -8.09 -4.02
C PHE A 31 6.26 -7.81 -2.69
N ILE A 32 5.69 -6.63 -2.52
CA ILE A 32 4.86 -6.32 -1.37
C ILE A 32 3.40 -6.23 -1.81
N ILE A 33 2.53 -6.90 -1.06
CA ILE A 33 1.09 -6.91 -1.30
C ILE A 33 0.34 -6.39 -0.09
N ALA A 34 -0.78 -5.70 -0.35
CA ALA A 34 -1.71 -5.28 0.68
C ALA A 34 -2.97 -6.17 0.62
N ASP A 35 -3.15 -6.97 1.67
CA ASP A 35 -4.29 -7.86 1.87
C ASP A 35 -5.32 -7.17 2.77
N SER A 36 -6.31 -6.57 2.13
CA SER A 36 -7.35 -5.76 2.75
C SER A 36 -8.16 -6.55 3.75
N PHE A 37 -8.60 -7.74 3.36
CA PHE A 37 -9.51 -8.54 4.18
C PHE A 37 -8.82 -9.09 5.43
N ASN A 38 -7.56 -9.50 5.30
CA ASN A 38 -6.77 -9.99 6.44
C ASN A 38 -6.05 -8.87 7.20
N LYS A 39 -6.22 -7.60 6.81
CA LYS A 39 -5.55 -6.43 7.42
C LYS A 39 -4.04 -6.59 7.52
N LYS A 40 -3.44 -7.15 6.47
CA LYS A 40 -2.01 -7.48 6.45
C LYS A 40 -1.32 -6.86 5.25
N VAL A 41 -0.05 -6.55 5.45
CA VAL A 41 0.92 -6.31 4.39
C VAL A 41 1.88 -7.48 4.37
N LYS A 42 2.07 -8.10 3.21
CA LYS A 42 2.89 -9.31 3.07
C LYS A 42 4.01 -9.05 2.08
N LEU A 43 5.21 -9.48 2.43
CA LEU A 43 6.37 -9.49 1.57
C LEU A 43 6.48 -10.89 0.96
N LEU A 44 6.63 -10.92 -0.36
CA LEU A 44 6.79 -12.11 -1.15
C LEU A 44 8.18 -12.14 -1.76
N ASP A 45 8.79 -13.32 -1.82
CA ASP A 45 10.00 -13.55 -2.61
C ASP A 45 9.71 -13.60 -4.13
N ASP A 46 10.75 -13.80 -4.93
CA ASP A 46 10.69 -13.92 -6.40
C ASP A 46 9.86 -15.14 -6.89
N SER A 47 9.56 -16.04 -5.97
CA SER A 47 8.75 -17.25 -6.16
C SER A 47 7.32 -17.06 -5.62
N PHE A 48 6.94 -15.82 -5.28
CA PHE A 48 5.64 -15.42 -4.72
C PHE A 48 5.27 -16.09 -3.39
N LYS A 49 6.27 -16.53 -2.60
CA LYS A 49 6.03 -17.07 -1.27
C LYS A 49 6.12 -15.97 -0.23
N VAL A 50 5.22 -16.00 0.75
CA VAL A 50 5.26 -15.07 1.89
C VAL A 50 6.51 -15.35 2.72
N VAL A 51 7.37 -14.34 2.86
CA VAL A 51 8.60 -14.41 3.68
C VAL A 51 8.54 -13.53 4.92
N SER A 52 7.67 -12.51 4.91
CA SER A 52 7.41 -11.64 6.06
C SER A 52 6.02 -11.04 5.95
N HIS A 53 5.44 -10.61 7.07
CA HIS A 53 4.17 -9.91 7.08
C HIS A 53 4.07 -8.97 8.28
N LEU A 54 3.20 -7.96 8.14
CA LEU A 54 2.82 -7.05 9.20
C LEU A 54 1.29 -6.94 9.27
N THR A 55 0.75 -7.08 10.47
CA THR A 55 -0.69 -6.98 10.73
C THR A 55 -1.04 -5.59 11.24
N PHE A 56 -2.13 -5.02 10.74
CA PHE A 56 -2.62 -3.70 11.10
C PHE A 56 -4.00 -3.79 11.80
N PRO A 57 -4.35 -2.83 12.65
CA PRO A 57 -5.69 -2.76 13.25
C PRO A 57 -6.77 -2.44 12.21
N SER A 58 -6.37 -1.79 11.11
CA SER A 58 -7.23 -1.23 10.07
C SER A 58 -7.01 -1.85 8.70
N THR A 59 -7.92 -1.52 7.79
CA THR A 59 -8.00 -2.14 6.46
C THR A 59 -7.17 -1.33 5.46
N PRO A 60 -6.17 -1.91 4.78
CA PRO A 60 -5.47 -1.20 3.73
C PRO A 60 -6.38 -0.96 2.53
N ARG A 61 -6.23 0.21 1.87
CA ARG A 61 -7.12 0.69 0.79
C ARG A 61 -6.45 0.86 -0.56
N GLN A 62 -5.29 1.50 -0.59
CA GLN A 62 -4.54 1.81 -1.81
C GLN A 62 -3.05 1.88 -1.51
N MET A 63 -2.23 1.40 -2.45
CA MET A 63 -0.77 1.31 -2.31
C MET A 63 -0.08 1.89 -3.55
N CYS A 64 1.06 2.55 -3.37
CA CYS A 64 1.98 2.87 -4.46
C CYS A 64 3.44 2.66 -4.03
N ASN A 65 4.29 2.36 -5.01
CA ASN A 65 5.74 2.30 -4.81
C ASN A 65 6.29 3.73 -4.67
N VAL A 66 7.15 3.97 -3.68
CA VAL A 66 7.86 5.25 -3.50
C VAL A 66 9.37 5.12 -3.66
N SER A 67 9.93 3.91 -3.51
CA SER A 67 11.33 3.63 -3.77
C SER A 67 11.55 2.14 -4.03
N ALA A 68 12.80 1.77 -4.33
CA ALA A 68 13.19 0.36 -4.47
C ALA A 68 12.91 -0.50 -3.22
N TYR A 69 12.78 0.10 -2.03
CA TYR A 69 12.59 -0.63 -0.78
C TYR A 69 11.40 -0.13 0.05
N SER A 70 10.60 0.81 -0.47
CA SER A 70 9.52 1.43 0.29
C SER A 70 8.26 1.63 -0.54
N VAL A 71 7.11 1.49 0.12
CA VAL A 71 5.79 1.79 -0.42
C VAL A 71 5.05 2.75 0.49
N ALA A 72 4.12 3.49 -0.09
CA ALA A 72 3.12 4.25 0.66
C ALA A 72 1.78 3.51 0.59
N LEU A 73 1.08 3.42 1.72
CA LEU A 73 -0.15 2.65 1.87
C LEU A 73 -1.19 3.44 2.67
N ILE A 74 -2.39 3.61 2.12
CA ILE A 74 -3.51 4.24 2.83
C ILE A 74 -4.21 3.23 3.74
N PHE A 75 -4.43 3.64 4.99
CA PHE A 75 -5.32 3.01 5.96
C PHE A 75 -6.42 4.00 6.39
N ASP A 76 -7.60 3.45 6.70
CA ASP A 76 -8.77 4.18 7.24
C ASP A 76 -9.11 5.50 6.51
N ASP A 77 -8.86 5.50 5.20
CA ASP A 77 -9.12 6.60 4.27
C ASP A 77 -8.40 7.92 4.62
N ARG A 78 -7.45 7.96 5.57
CA ARG A 78 -6.77 9.20 5.99
C ARG A 78 -5.30 9.04 6.36
N ASP A 79 -4.86 7.85 6.73
CA ASP A 79 -3.50 7.62 7.19
C ASP A 79 -2.64 7.05 6.07
N LEU A 80 -1.65 7.82 5.64
CA LEU A 80 -0.62 7.37 4.73
C LEU A 80 0.56 6.80 5.52
N ASN A 81 0.73 5.49 5.43
CA ASN A 81 1.78 4.76 6.09
C ASN A 81 2.91 4.50 5.09
N PHE A 82 4.13 4.88 5.44
CA PHE A 82 5.32 4.51 4.69
C PHE A 82 5.86 3.21 5.25
N ILE A 83 5.86 2.20 4.41
CA ILE A 83 6.30 0.86 4.76
C ILE A 83 7.61 0.62 4.05
N ARG A 84 8.63 0.21 4.80
CA ARG A 84 9.94 -0.15 4.28
C ARG A 84 10.22 -1.62 4.48
N VAL A 85 10.84 -2.20 3.47
CA VAL A 85 11.44 -3.53 3.53
C VAL A 85 12.94 -3.39 3.78
N ASN A 86 13.45 -4.17 4.71
CA ASN A 86 14.88 -4.29 4.98
C ASN A 86 15.23 -5.76 5.25
N GLY A 87 16.51 -6.07 5.48
CA GLY A 87 16.96 -7.44 5.73
C GLY A 87 16.38 -8.12 6.98
N GLN A 88 15.55 -7.43 7.77
CA GLN A 88 14.83 -7.96 8.93
C GLN A 88 13.33 -8.15 8.66
N GLY A 89 12.82 -7.74 7.49
CA GLY A 89 11.43 -7.84 7.09
C GLY A 89 10.77 -6.48 6.84
N ILE A 90 9.51 -6.36 7.23
CA ILE A 90 8.65 -5.19 6.96
C ILE A 90 8.52 -4.31 8.21
N ILE A 91 8.73 -3.01 8.06
CA ILE A 91 8.53 -2.02 9.13
C ILE A 91 7.69 -0.82 8.65
N VAL A 92 6.98 -0.17 9.57
CA VAL A 92 6.39 1.15 9.33
C VAL A 92 7.43 2.21 9.70
N GLU A 93 7.90 2.98 8.72
CA GLU A 93 8.89 4.05 8.96
C GLU A 93 8.24 5.31 9.52
N ARG A 94 7.08 5.71 8.96
CA ARG A 94 6.37 6.92 9.37
C ARG A 94 4.91 6.88 8.93
N ILE A 95 4.10 7.71 9.55
CA ILE A 95 2.67 7.87 9.28
C ILE A 95 2.37 9.36 9.08
N ILE A 96 1.58 9.66 8.06
CA ILE A 96 1.06 11.01 7.80
C ILE A 96 -0.46 10.93 7.81
N THR A 97 -1.09 11.65 8.73
CA THR A 97 -2.54 11.72 8.85
C THR A 97 -3.07 12.96 8.14
N PHE A 98 -3.89 12.76 7.12
CA PHE A 98 -4.50 13.85 6.37
C PHE A 98 -5.79 14.36 7.04
N LYS A 99 -6.11 15.63 6.80
CA LYS A 99 -7.37 16.26 7.27
C LYS A 99 -8.57 15.96 6.34
N HIS A 100 -8.33 15.31 5.21
CA HIS A 100 -9.34 14.95 4.21
C HIS A 100 -9.32 13.44 3.96
N PHE A 101 -10.37 12.94 3.31
CA PHE A 101 -10.40 11.55 2.85
C PHE A 101 -9.48 11.34 1.65
N CYS A 102 -8.93 10.13 1.55
CA CYS A 102 -7.96 9.71 0.57
C CYS A 102 -8.48 8.47 -0.14
N TYR A 103 -8.84 8.62 -1.41
CA TYR A 103 -9.43 7.55 -2.23
C TYR A 103 -8.42 6.90 -3.18
N GLY A 104 -7.29 7.55 -3.44
CA GLY A 104 -6.25 7.09 -4.33
C GLY A 104 -4.91 7.75 -4.01
N ILE A 105 -3.83 7.04 -4.31
CA ILE A 105 -2.46 7.54 -4.17
C ILE A 105 -1.65 7.25 -5.42
N GLY A 106 -0.78 8.19 -5.76
CA GLY A 106 0.27 8.05 -6.75
C GLY A 106 1.55 8.72 -6.27
N TYR A 107 2.68 8.28 -6.77
CA TYR A 107 3.99 8.87 -6.48
C TYR A 107 4.71 9.20 -7.78
N HIS A 108 5.27 10.40 -7.87
CA HIS A 108 6.03 10.85 -9.04
C HIS A 108 6.95 12.01 -8.67
N ASN A 109 8.24 11.94 -9.05
CA ASN A 109 9.25 12.99 -8.82
C ASN A 109 9.27 13.54 -7.38
N ASP A 110 9.33 12.64 -6.40
CA ASP A 110 9.35 12.98 -4.96
C ASP A 110 8.07 13.66 -4.42
N ASP A 111 7.01 13.65 -5.23
CA ASP A 111 5.68 14.12 -4.87
C ASP A 111 4.68 12.97 -4.74
N ILE A 112 3.81 13.11 -3.75
CA ILE A 112 2.69 12.20 -3.49
C ILE A 112 1.41 12.89 -3.91
N PHE A 113 0.71 12.27 -4.84
CA PHE A 113 -0.60 12.70 -5.29
C PHE A 113 -1.65 11.91 -4.54
N VAL A 114 -2.54 12.60 -3.85
CA VAL A 114 -3.64 11.99 -3.09
C VAL A 114 -4.95 12.51 -3.65
N THR A 115 -5.84 11.61 -4.04
CA THR A 115 -7.17 11.99 -4.52
C THR A 115 -8.16 12.06 -3.36
N GLY A 116 -8.86 13.19 -3.25
CA GLY A 116 -10.06 13.37 -2.44
C GLY A 116 -11.32 13.19 -3.27
N ALA A 117 -12.46 13.65 -2.75
CA ALA A 117 -13.75 13.49 -3.43
C ALA A 117 -13.84 14.32 -4.72
N ASN A 118 -13.38 15.57 -4.67
CA ASN A 118 -13.44 16.50 -5.81
C ASN A 118 -12.08 17.15 -6.09
N GLU A 119 -11.02 16.74 -5.39
CA GLU A 119 -9.75 17.44 -5.41
C GLU A 119 -8.58 16.45 -5.49
N ILE A 120 -7.50 16.89 -6.12
CA ILE A 120 -6.20 16.21 -6.08
C ILE A 120 -5.28 17.08 -5.25
N TYR A 121 -4.67 16.47 -4.24
CA TYR A 121 -3.67 17.10 -3.39
C TYR A 121 -2.30 16.59 -3.79
N CYS A 122 -1.33 17.48 -3.86
CA CYS A 122 0.07 17.10 -4.02
C CYS A 122 0.82 17.44 -2.74
N TYR A 123 1.47 16.42 -2.20
CA TYR A 123 2.25 16.48 -0.97
C TYR A 123 3.72 16.22 -1.29
N SER A 124 4.61 16.86 -0.55
CA SER A 124 5.99 16.38 -0.46
C SER A 124 6.02 15.01 0.21
N ILE A 125 7.14 14.30 0.04
CA ILE A 125 7.40 13.02 0.71
C ILE A 125 7.34 13.13 2.25
N GLU A 126 7.60 14.30 2.82
CA GLU A 126 7.46 14.63 4.25
C GLU A 126 6.03 15.01 4.69
N GLY A 127 5.08 15.10 3.75
CA GLY A 127 3.67 15.41 4.04
C GLY A 127 3.29 16.87 3.98
N LEU A 128 4.15 17.75 3.44
CA LEU A 128 3.78 19.14 3.24
C LEU A 128 2.89 19.27 2.00
N CYS A 129 1.66 19.77 2.17
CA CYS A 129 0.78 20.07 1.04
C CYS A 129 1.41 21.19 0.19
N LYS A 130 1.84 20.86 -1.03
CA LYS A 130 2.44 21.80 -1.97
C LYS A 130 1.37 22.53 -2.78
N HIS A 131 0.38 21.78 -3.26
CA HIS A 131 -0.72 22.33 -4.05
C HIS A 131 -1.97 21.46 -3.98
N LYS A 132 -3.10 22.08 -4.33
CA LYS A 132 -4.41 21.44 -4.42
C LYS A 132 -5.06 21.85 -5.73
N ILE A 133 -5.56 20.87 -6.47
CA ILE A 133 -6.29 21.05 -7.72
C ILE A 133 -7.74 20.64 -7.47
N SER A 134 -8.67 21.57 -7.60
CA SER A 134 -10.10 21.25 -7.57
C SER A 134 -10.53 20.81 -8.97
N ILE A 135 -11.11 19.63 -9.07
CA ILE A 135 -11.76 19.15 -10.29
C ILE A 135 -13.19 19.71 -10.23
N ALA A 136 -13.47 20.75 -11.02
CA ALA A 136 -14.82 21.27 -11.12
C ALA A 136 -15.73 20.15 -11.63
N GLN A 137 -16.83 19.88 -10.92
CA GLN A 137 -17.88 19.01 -11.46
C GLN A 137 -18.48 19.74 -12.66
N GLY A 138 -18.09 19.33 -13.86
CA GLY A 138 -18.94 19.55 -15.03
C GLY A 138 -20.25 18.86 -14.73
N MET A 139 -21.34 19.62 -14.60
CA MET A 139 -22.69 19.07 -14.53
C MET A 139 -22.88 18.20 -15.77
N PHE A 140 -22.86 16.88 -15.58
CA PHE A 140 -23.38 15.93 -16.55
C PHE A 140 -24.91 15.95 -16.50
#